data_AF-A0A255U2I1-F1
#
_entry.id   AF-A0A255U2I1-F1
#
_cell.length_a   1.000
_cell.length_b   1.000
_cell.length_c   1.000
_cell.angle_alpha   90.00
_cell.angle_beta   90.00
_cell.angle_gamma   90.00
#
_symmetry.space_group_name_H-M   'P 1'
#
loop_
_entity.id
_entity.type
_entity.pdbx_description
1 polymer ?
#
loop_
_entity_poly.entity_id
_entity_poly.type
_entity_poly.pdbx_seq_one_letter_code
_entity_poly.pdbx_strand_id
1 'polypeptide(L)'
;MLLSCGPTESDNAAALVAQIEQLYADGKYQTVLDSITSLRQRYPKEVEARRRVLPIWQDASLRIAQADIARTDSALQATIAEMAAAKTIRERNFIGIRRDSLQVRYDVLVGTVRVIHRRQQEK
;
A
#
# COMPACT_ATOMS: atom_id res chain seq x y z
N MET A 1 13.50 38.66 27.49
CA MET A 1 13.91 37.51 26.65
C MET A 1 12.89 37.36 25.54
N LEU A 2 13.28 37.65 24.30
CA LEU A 2 12.45 37.41 23.12
C LEU A 2 12.37 35.89 22.90
N LEU A 3 11.22 35.29 23.20
CA LEU A 3 10.90 33.95 22.74
C LEU A 3 10.80 34.03 21.22
N SER A 4 11.77 33.43 20.53
CA SER A 4 11.68 33.16 19.10
C SER A 4 10.42 32.32 18.85
N CYS A 5 9.34 32.94 18.38
CA CYS A 5 8.12 32.26 17.92
C CYS A 5 8.36 31.56 16.57
N GLY A 6 9.31 30.63 16.53
CA GLY A 6 9.42 29.66 15.45
C GLY A 6 8.47 28.48 15.70
N PRO A 7 7.89 27.87 14.66
CA PRO A 7 7.08 26.66 14.82
C PRO A 7 7.93 25.57 15.47
N THR A 8 7.37 24.91 16.48
CA THR A 8 8.03 23.83 17.21
C THR A 8 8.13 22.57 16.34
N GLU A 9 8.97 21.60 16.74
CA GLU A 9 8.98 20.28 16.07
C GLU A 9 7.59 19.64 16.04
N SER A 10 6.81 19.84 17.10
CA SER A 10 5.43 19.33 17.20
C SER A 10 4.49 20.02 16.21
N ASP A 11 4.61 21.34 16.02
CA ASP A 11 3.81 22.08 15.03
C ASP A 11 4.10 21.61 13.60
N ASN A 12 5.38 21.38 13.29
CA ASN A 12 5.79 20.89 11.97
C ASN A 12 5.33 19.44 11.74
N ALA A 13 5.39 18.58 12.77
CA ALA A 13 4.85 17.23 12.69
C ALA A 13 3.32 17.24 12.49
N ALA A 14 2.59 18.12 13.19
CA ALA A 14 1.15 18.28 13.03
C ALA A 14 0.77 18.74 11.62
N ALA A 15 1.53 19.69 11.04
CA ALA A 15 1.33 20.12 9.65
C ALA A 15 1.52 18.97 8.66
N LEU A 16 2.54 18.12 8.86
CA LEU A 16 2.77 16.94 8.03
C LEU A 16 1.65 15.89 8.20
N VAL A 17 1.10 15.72 9.40
CA VAL A 17 -0.07 14.86 9.63
C VAL A 17 -1.29 15.38 8.86
N ALA A 18 -1.57 16.68 8.89
CA ALA A 18 -2.66 17.27 8.12
C ALA A 18 -2.49 17.06 6.61
N GLN A 19 -1.25 17.17 6.11
CA GLN A 19 -0.94 16.86 4.71
C GLN A 19 -1.20 15.38 4.38
N ILE A 20 -0.81 14.46 5.27
CA ILE A 20 -1.06 13.02 5.12
C ILE A 20 -2.57 12.74 5.05
N GLU A 21 -3.37 13.38 5.91
CA GLU A 21 -4.84 13.26 5.92
C GLU A 21 -5.45 13.73 4.59
N GLN A 22 -4.97 14.86 4.04
CA GLN A 22 -5.43 15.35 2.74
C GLN A 22 -5.03 14.42 1.59
N LEU A 23 -3.78 13.94 1.55
CA LEU A 23 -3.31 13.00 0.53
C LEU A 23 -4.12 11.69 0.56
N TYR A 24 -4.52 11.25 1.76
CA TYR A 24 -5.37 10.08 1.94
C TYR A 24 -6.78 10.34 1.42
N ALA A 25 -7.37 11.51 1.70
CA ALA A 25 -8.66 11.91 1.15
C ALA A 25 -8.64 11.98 -0.39
N ASP A 26 -7.52 12.41 -0.98
CA ASP A 26 -7.28 12.42 -2.43
C ASP A 26 -7.07 11.01 -3.04
N GLY A 27 -7.02 9.95 -2.23
CA GLY A 27 -6.76 8.58 -2.70
C GLY A 27 -5.31 8.31 -3.13
N LYS A 28 -4.37 9.19 -2.80
CA LYS A 28 -2.94 9.08 -3.18
C LYS A 28 -2.18 8.15 -2.22
N TYR A 29 -2.62 6.90 -2.12
CA TYR A 29 -2.19 5.97 -1.08
C TYR A 29 -0.68 5.71 -1.06
N GLN A 30 0.00 5.65 -2.21
CA GLN A 30 1.46 5.46 -2.23
C GLN A 30 2.19 6.66 -1.60
N THR A 31 1.79 7.88 -1.99
CA THR A 31 2.35 9.12 -1.44
C THR A 31 2.06 9.26 0.06
N VAL A 32 0.92 8.76 0.53
CA VAL A 32 0.60 8.65 1.96
C VAL A 32 1.63 7.79 2.70
N LEU A 33 1.95 6.59 2.20
CA LEU A 33 2.93 5.69 2.83
C LEU A 33 4.33 6.32 2.87
N ASP A 34 4.74 6.98 1.80
CA ASP A 34 6.04 7.68 1.71
C ASP A 34 6.09 8.84 2.73
N SER A 35 5.00 9.62 2.82
CA SER A 35 4.89 10.74 3.76
C SER A 35 4.89 10.28 5.22
N ILE A 36 4.21 9.18 5.53
CA ILE A 36 4.23 8.57 6.88
C ILE A 36 5.62 8.04 7.23
N THR A 37 6.34 7.46 6.26
CA THR A 37 7.74 7.05 6.45
C THR A 37 8.62 8.26 6.77
N SER A 38 8.43 9.37 6.04
CA SER A 38 9.14 10.62 6.31
C SER A 38 8.81 11.19 7.70
N LEU A 39 7.53 11.19 8.12
CA LEU A 39 7.11 11.61 9.45
C LEU A 39 7.85 10.82 10.55
N ARG A 40 7.93 9.49 10.41
CA ARG A 40 8.60 8.62 11.39
C ARG A 40 10.11 8.86 11.46
N GLN A 41 10.74 9.21 10.34
CA GLN A 41 12.18 9.48 10.27
C GLN A 41 12.53 10.87 10.81
N ARG A 42 11.75 11.90 10.44
CA ARG A 42 12.01 13.30 10.81
C ARG A 42 11.58 13.63 12.23
N TYR A 43 10.50 13.02 12.71
CA TYR A 43 9.92 13.30 14.02
C TYR A 43 9.80 12.01 14.87
N PRO A 44 10.92 11.33 15.16
CA PRO A 44 10.91 10.05 15.88
C PRO A 44 10.52 10.15 17.36
N LYS A 45 10.38 11.37 17.91
CA LYS A 45 9.92 11.61 19.29
C LYS A 45 8.45 12.02 19.38
N GLU A 46 7.83 12.43 18.26
CA GLU A 46 6.41 12.82 18.21
C GLU A 46 5.53 11.55 18.18
N VAL A 47 5.31 10.96 19.36
CA VAL A 47 4.53 9.72 19.52
C VAL A 47 3.08 9.92 19.08
N GLU A 48 2.45 11.02 19.48
CA GLU A 48 1.03 11.27 19.17
C GLU A 48 0.79 11.49 17.67
N ALA A 49 1.68 12.21 16.99
CA ALA A 49 1.61 12.38 15.53
C ALA A 49 1.71 11.02 14.81
N ARG A 50 2.63 10.16 15.24
CA ARG A 50 2.79 8.81 14.67
C ARG A 50 1.60 7.91 14.96
N ARG A 51 1.02 8.01 16.17
CA ARG A 51 -0.18 7.26 16.56
C ARG A 51 -1.38 7.65 15.71
N ARG A 52 -1.54 8.95 15.43
CA ARG A 52 -2.65 9.49 14.62
C ARG A 52 -2.64 8.98 13.18
N VAL A 53 -1.47 8.83 12.56
CA VAL A 53 -1.36 8.34 11.17
C VAL A 53 -1.32 6.82 11.04
N LEU A 54 -1.21 6.07 12.14
CA LEU A 54 -1.11 4.61 12.10
C LEU A 54 -2.34 3.94 11.44
N PRO A 55 -3.60 4.33 11.75
CA PRO A 55 -4.77 3.77 11.06
C PRO A 55 -4.77 4.09 9.57
N ILE A 56 -4.34 5.30 9.20
CA ILE A 56 -4.22 5.74 7.80
C ILE A 56 -3.19 4.86 7.06
N TRP A 57 -2.05 4.58 7.68
CA TRP A 57 -1.03 3.70 7.11
C TRP A 57 -1.56 2.29 6.86
N GLN A 58 -2.27 1.72 7.84
CA GLN A 58 -2.85 0.38 7.74
C GLN A 58 -3.89 0.30 6.62
N ASP A 59 -4.81 1.27 6.56
CA ASP A 59 -5.85 1.30 5.53
C ASP A 59 -5.29 1.56 4.12
N ALA A 60 -4.39 2.55 3.98
CA ALA A 60 -3.73 2.83 2.70
C ALA A 60 -2.96 1.60 2.18
N SER A 61 -2.25 0.89 3.06
CA SER A 61 -1.56 -0.36 2.72
C SER A 61 -2.54 -1.45 2.26
N LEU A 62 -3.68 -1.57 2.93
CA LEU A 62 -4.73 -2.52 2.56
C LEU A 62 -5.31 -2.19 1.18
N ARG A 63 -5.61 -0.91 0.90
CA ARG A 63 -6.16 -0.47 -0.38
C ARG A 63 -5.22 -0.71 -1.56
N ILE A 64 -3.92 -0.45 -1.38
CA ILE A 64 -2.91 -0.75 -2.41
C ILE A 64 -2.88 -2.25 -2.69
N ALA A 65 -2.83 -3.08 -1.64
CA ALA A 65 -2.81 -4.53 -1.81
C ALA A 65 -4.08 -5.04 -2.51
N GLN A 66 -5.27 -4.55 -2.14
CA GLN A 66 -6.53 -4.89 -2.80
C GLN A 66 -6.56 -4.47 -4.27
N ALA A 67 -6.07 -3.27 -4.60
CA ALA A 67 -5.97 -2.81 -5.99
C ALA A 67 -5.00 -3.68 -6.81
N ASP A 68 -3.88 -4.09 -6.21
CA ASP A 68 -2.93 -5.02 -6.84
C ASP A 68 -3.51 -6.40 -7.07
N ILE A 69 -4.33 -6.90 -6.14
CA ILE A 69 -5.08 -8.15 -6.32
C ILE A 69 -5.99 -8.04 -7.54
N ALA A 70 -6.83 -6.98 -7.59
CA ALA A 70 -7.79 -6.81 -8.68
C ALA A 70 -7.11 -6.74 -10.06
N ARG A 71 -5.98 -6.00 -10.16
CA ARG A 71 -5.19 -5.92 -11.38
C ARG A 71 -4.57 -7.26 -11.77
N THR A 72 -4.01 -7.96 -10.79
CA THR A 72 -3.32 -9.25 -11.00
C THR A 72 -4.31 -10.34 -11.40
N ASP A 73 -5.47 -10.40 -10.73
CA ASP A 73 -6.54 -11.35 -11.07
C ASP A 73 -7.08 -11.09 -12.47
N SER A 74 -7.36 -9.82 -12.83
CA SER A 74 -7.81 -9.48 -14.19
C SER A 74 -6.81 -9.95 -15.26
N ALA A 75 -5.51 -9.74 -15.03
CA ALA A 75 -4.45 -10.21 -15.93
C ALA A 75 -4.34 -11.75 -15.97
N LEU A 76 -4.54 -12.40 -14.82
CA LEU A 76 -4.54 -13.86 -14.71
C LEU A 76 -5.70 -14.46 -15.50
N GLN A 77 -6.92 -13.95 -15.34
CA GLN A 77 -8.10 -14.41 -16.08
C GLN A 77 -7.93 -14.21 -17.60
N ALA A 78 -7.40 -13.05 -18.01
CA ALA A 78 -7.10 -12.80 -19.43
C ALA A 78 -6.07 -13.81 -19.98
N THR A 79 -5.02 -14.11 -19.19
CA THR A 79 -3.98 -15.08 -19.59
C THR A 79 -4.53 -16.51 -19.64
N ILE A 80 -5.43 -16.89 -18.73
CA ILE A 80 -6.12 -18.18 -18.76
C ILE A 80 -6.97 -18.32 -20.03
N ALA A 81 -7.72 -17.28 -20.40
CA ALA A 81 -8.51 -17.27 -21.63
C ALA A 81 -7.63 -17.38 -22.88
N GLU A 82 -6.51 -16.66 -22.93
CA GLU A 82 -5.53 -16.75 -24.03
C GLU A 82 -4.91 -18.15 -24.13
N MET A 83 -4.58 -18.76 -22.99
CA MET A 83 -4.03 -20.12 -22.94
C MET A 83 -5.04 -21.16 -23.46
N ALA A 84 -6.32 -20.98 -23.16
CA ALA A 84 -7.40 -21.83 -23.68
C ALA A 84 -7.59 -21.69 -25.19
N ALA A 85 -7.36 -20.50 -25.74
CA ALA A 85 -7.43 -20.22 -27.17
C ALA A 85 -6.16 -20.61 -27.96
N ALA A 86 -5.09 -21.03 -27.28
CA ALA A 86 -3.81 -21.36 -27.91
C ALA A 86 -3.94 -22.53 -28.90
N LYS A 87 -3.39 -22.35 -30.11
CA LYS A 87 -3.52 -23.30 -31.22
C LYS A 87 -2.45 -24.37 -31.18
N THR A 88 -1.30 -24.07 -30.57
CA THR A 88 -0.15 -24.98 -30.50
C THR A 88 0.27 -25.26 -29.05
N ILE A 89 0.90 -26.42 -28.84
CA ILE A 89 1.51 -26.77 -27.55
C ILE A 89 2.58 -25.76 -27.17
N ARG A 90 3.38 -25.29 -28.15
CA ARG A 90 4.43 -24.30 -27.93
C ARG A 90 3.86 -22.99 -27.37
N GLU A 91 2.87 -22.40 -28.03
CA GLU A 91 2.20 -21.18 -27.57
C GLU A 91 1.61 -21.37 -26.17
N ARG A 92 0.90 -22.48 -25.96
CA ARG A 92 0.31 -22.82 -24.66
C ARG A 92 1.36 -22.87 -23.55
N ASN A 93 2.53 -23.47 -23.81
CA ASN A 93 3.61 -23.55 -22.83
C ASN A 93 4.19 -22.16 -22.50
N PHE A 94 4.39 -21.30 -23.50
CA PHE A 94 4.85 -19.92 -23.26
C PHE A 94 3.84 -19.10 -22.44
N ILE A 95 2.55 -19.22 -22.75
CA ILE A 95 1.48 -18.55 -21.99
C ILE A 95 1.40 -19.11 -20.56
N GLY A 96 1.60 -20.42 -20.39
CA GLY A 96 1.63 -21.09 -19.10
C GLY A 96 2.63 -20.49 -18.11
N ILE A 97 3.83 -20.12 -18.57
CA ILE A 97 4.85 -19.45 -17.74
C ILE A 97 4.30 -18.12 -17.17
N ARG A 98 3.62 -17.33 -18.01
CA ARG A 98 3.02 -16.05 -17.59
C ARG A 98 1.86 -16.27 -16.61
N ARG A 99 1.02 -17.28 -16.86
CA ARG A 99 -0.07 -17.68 -15.96
C ARG A 99 0.47 -18.05 -14.58
N ASP A 100 1.50 -18.89 -14.52
CA ASP A 100 2.10 -19.35 -13.26
C ASP A 100 2.68 -18.18 -12.47
N SER A 101 3.38 -17.26 -13.16
CA SER A 101 3.91 -16.04 -12.53
C SER A 101 2.81 -15.16 -11.92
N LEU A 102 1.70 -14.97 -12.65
CA LEU A 102 0.54 -14.19 -12.17
C LEU A 102 -0.16 -14.89 -11.00
N GLN A 103 -0.29 -16.22 -11.03
CA GLN A 103 -0.86 -17.00 -9.94
C GLN A 103 -0.05 -16.82 -8.65
N VAL A 104 1.27 -16.98 -8.72
CA VAL A 104 2.15 -16.78 -7.56
C VAL A 104 2.00 -15.37 -6.99
N ARG A 105 1.98 -14.35 -7.85
CA ARG A 105 1.78 -12.96 -7.41
C ARG A 105 0.43 -12.76 -6.72
N TYR A 106 -0.64 -13.32 -7.27
CA TYR A 106 -1.98 -13.26 -6.68
C TYR A 106 -2.00 -13.90 -5.28
N ASP A 107 -1.44 -15.10 -5.14
CA ASP A 107 -1.42 -15.83 -3.86
C ASP A 107 -0.64 -15.07 -2.78
N VAL A 108 0.49 -14.46 -3.15
CA VAL A 108 1.27 -13.61 -2.25
C VAL A 108 0.46 -12.39 -1.80
N LEU A 109 -0.19 -11.69 -2.72
CA LEU A 109 -0.98 -10.50 -2.40
C LEU A 109 -2.18 -10.82 -1.48
N VAL A 110 -2.87 -11.93 -1.74
CA VAL A 110 -3.93 -12.44 -0.86
C VAL A 110 -3.37 -12.75 0.52
N GLY A 111 -2.19 -13.35 0.60
CA GLY A 111 -1.46 -13.57 1.86
C GLY A 111 -1.14 -12.27 2.60
N THR A 112 -0.66 -11.24 1.88
CA THR A 112 -0.39 -9.91 2.44
C THR A 112 -1.63 -9.29 3.08
N VAL A 113 -2.77 -9.32 2.39
CA VAL A 113 -4.04 -8.81 2.92
C VAL A 113 -4.46 -9.54 4.20
N ARG A 114 -4.30 -10.87 4.26
CA ARG A 114 -4.59 -11.64 5.49
C ARG A 114 -3.71 -11.19 6.66
N VAL A 115 -2.42 -10.96 6.41
CA VAL A 115 -1.49 -10.47 7.44
C VAL A 115 -1.87 -9.06 7.90
N ILE A 116 -2.26 -8.17 6.99
CA ILE A 116 -2.72 -6.82 7.33
C ILE A 116 -3.96 -6.89 8.23
N HIS A 117 -4.97 -7.67 7.85
CA HIS A 117 -6.18 -7.83 8.67
C HIS A 117 -5.87 -8.40 10.06
N ARG A 118 -5.00 -9.42 10.15
CA ARG A 118 -4.58 -9.96 11.44
C ARG A 118 -3.91 -8.90 12.31
N ARG A 119 -3.00 -8.10 11.75
CA ARG A 119 -2.34 -7.01 12.49
C ARG A 119 -3.30 -5.89 12.91
N GLN A 120 -4.36 -5.64 12.15
CA GLN A 120 -5.42 -4.69 12.55
C GLN A 120 -6.26 -5.21 13.73
N GLN A 121 -6.34 -6.53 13.92
CA GLN A 121 -7.07 -7.16 15.03
C GLN A 121 -6.22 -7.26 16.31
N GLU A 122 -4.90 -7.32 16.18
CA GLU A 122 -3.93 -7.24 17.28
C GLU A 122 -3.87 -5.80 17.83
N LYS A 123 -4.90 -5.41 18.60
CA LYS A 123 -4.98 -4.13 19.32
C LYS A 123 -4.16 -4.10 20.60
#